data_AF-A0A2N3LK49-F1
#
_entry.id   AF-A0A2N3LK49-F1
#
_cell.length_a   1.000
_cell.length_b   1.000
_cell.length_c   1.000
_cell.angle_alpha   90.00
_cell.angle_beta   90.00
_cell.angle_gamma   90.00
#
_symmetry.space_group_name_H-M   'P 1'
#
loop_
_entity.id
_entity.type
_entity.pdbx_description
1 polymer ?
#
loop_
_entity_poly.entity_id
_entity_poly.type
_entity_poly.pdbx_seq_one_letter_code
_entity_poly.pdbx_strand_id
1 'polypeptide(L)' 'MSIYDTIDTVLPDFPNGNLIAIYHLLTHTSGIPNFTSSPEYWDKTMRLPVELAKMVETFKPLPLKFNRVRRWSTVILVI' A
#
# COMPACT_ATOMS: atom_id res chain seq x y z
N MET A 1 3.59 -18.58 6.90
CA MET A 1 3.20 -17.17 6.73
C MET A 1 1.75 -17.02 7.15
N SER A 2 1.51 -16.20 8.16
CA SER A 2 0.22 -15.88 8.76
C SER A 2 -0.24 -14.49 8.30
N ILE A 3 -1.55 -14.23 8.25
CA ILE A 3 -2.06 -12.89 7.92
C ILE A 3 -1.73 -11.83 8.99
N TYR A 4 -1.28 -12.27 10.17
CA TYR A 4 -0.84 -11.40 11.26
C TYR A 4 0.66 -11.09 11.21
N ASP A 5 1.40 -11.72 10.30
CA ASP A 5 2.82 -11.38 10.07
C ASP A 5 2.90 -9.98 9.45
N THR A 6 3.98 -9.28 9.76
CA THR A 6 4.28 -7.94 9.23
C THR A 6 4.93 -8.01 7.85
N ILE A 7 4.78 -6.95 7.06
CA ILE A 7 5.20 -6.96 5.65
C ILE A 7 6.72 -6.90 5.47
N ASP A 8 7.47 -6.52 6.51
CA ASP A 8 8.94 -6.55 6.53
C ASP A 8 9.51 -7.97 6.35
N THR A 9 8.71 -9.02 6.62
CA THR A 9 9.06 -10.41 6.32
C THR A 9 9.17 -10.69 4.81
N VAL A 10 8.51 -9.89 3.97
CA VAL A 10 8.47 -10.03 2.50
C VAL A 10 9.17 -8.84 1.81
N LEU A 11 9.11 -7.66 2.40
CA LEU A 11 9.69 -6.41 1.91
C LEU A 11 10.50 -5.72 3.03
N PRO A 12 11.72 -6.19 3.32
CA PRO A 12 12.52 -5.71 4.45
C PRO A 12 12.83 -4.20 4.39
N ASP A 13 12.98 -3.67 3.18
CA ASP A 13 13.31 -2.27 2.93
C ASP A 13 12.08 -1.34 2.90
N PHE A 14 10.88 -1.85 3.24
CA PHE A 14 9.67 -1.04 3.22
C PHE A 14 9.57 -0.19 4.50
N PRO A 15 9.45 1.15 4.38
CA PRO A 15 9.41 2.02 5.54
C PRO A 15 8.17 1.71 6.39
N ASN A 16 8.38 1.58 7.71
CA ASN A 16 7.34 1.19 8.66
C ASN A 16 6.75 -0.22 8.42
N GLY A 17 7.44 -1.10 7.67
CA GLY A 17 6.95 -2.44 7.35
C GLY A 17 6.64 -3.30 8.59
N ASN A 18 7.40 -3.11 9.66
CA ASN A 18 7.19 -3.76 10.97
C ASN A 18 5.91 -3.31 11.70
N LEU A 19 5.23 -2.25 11.23
CA LEU A 19 3.96 -1.76 11.79
C LEU A 19 2.75 -2.22 10.97
N ILE A 20 2.97 -2.79 9.79
CA ILE A 20 1.92 -3.13 8.83
C ILE A 20 1.84 -4.66 8.74
N ALA A 21 0.78 -5.24 9.30
CA ALA A 21 0.45 -6.65 9.08
C ALA A 21 -0.06 -6.89 7.66
N ILE A 22 0.13 -8.11 7.13
CA ILE A 22 -0.45 -8.56 5.86
C ILE A 22 -1.97 -8.35 5.85
N TYR A 23 -2.64 -8.57 6.99
CA TYR A 23 -4.05 -8.27 7.19
C TYR A 23 -4.43 -6.82 6.82
N HIS A 24 -3.58 -5.84 7.12
CA HIS A 24 -3.85 -4.44 6.78
C HIS A 24 -3.78 -4.17 5.27
N LEU A 25 -2.95 -4.91 4.54
CA LEU A 25 -2.93 -4.85 3.08
C LEU A 25 -4.21 -5.41 2.49
N LEU A 26 -4.63 -6.60 2.96
CA LEU A 26 -5.83 -7.29 2.47
C LEU A 26 -7.13 -6.55 2.79
N THR A 27 -7.15 -5.79 3.89
CA THR A 27 -8.32 -5.01 4.31
C THR A 27 -8.24 -3.52 3.92
N HIS A 28 -7.22 -3.11 3.18
CA HIS A 28 -6.99 -1.71 2.81
C HIS A 28 -6.91 -0.73 4.01
N THR A 29 -6.40 -1.20 5.16
CA THR A 29 -6.25 -0.42 6.39
C THR A 29 -4.79 -0.09 6.75
N SER A 30 -3.84 -0.38 5.85
CA SER A 30 -2.40 -0.16 6.08
C SER A 30 -1.98 1.31 6.10
N GLY A 31 -2.81 2.21 5.55
CA GLY A 31 -2.45 3.61 5.38
C GLY A 31 -1.43 3.86 4.27
N ILE A 32 -1.02 2.83 3.51
CA ILE A 32 -0.14 3.00 2.35
C ILE A 32 -0.87 3.84 1.28
N PRO A 33 -0.24 4.88 0.72
CA PRO A 33 -0.82 5.68 -0.33
C PRO A 33 -1.17 4.84 -1.57
N ASN A 34 -2.37 5.07 -2.10
CA ASN A 34 -2.79 4.45 -3.35
C ASN A 34 -2.07 5.08 -4.54
N PHE A 35 -1.30 4.28 -5.29
CA PHE A 35 -0.56 4.72 -6.47
C PHE A 35 -1.49 5.24 -7.59
N THR A 36 -2.72 4.73 -7.70
CA THR A 36 -3.68 5.21 -8.72
C THR A 36 -4.26 6.59 -8.42
N SER A 37 -4.09 7.07 -7.19
CA SER A 37 -4.44 8.44 -6.80
C SER A 37 -3.34 9.45 -7.14
N SER A 38 -2.21 9.02 -7.72
CA SER A 38 -1.20 9.97 -8.19
C SER A 38 -1.74 10.76 -9.39
N PRO A 39 -1.50 12.09 -9.46
CA PRO A 39 -2.01 12.93 -10.55
C PRO A 39 -1.60 12.44 -11.94
N GLU A 40 -0.42 11.85 -12.04
CA GLU A 40 0.16 11.38 -13.31
C GLU A 40 -0.33 9.99 -13.72
N TYR A 41 -1.03 9.26 -12.84
CA TYR A 41 -1.43 7.88 -13.09
C TYR A 41 -2.28 7.77 -14.35
N TRP A 42 -3.34 8.57 -14.46
CA TRP A 42 -4.30 8.50 -15.56
C TRP A 42 -3.70 8.85 -16.91
N ASP A 43 -2.88 9.91 -16.94
CA ASP A 43 -2.35 10.45 -18.19
C ASP A 43 -1.12 9.69 -18.70
N LYS A 44 -0.27 9.19 -17.78
CA LYS A 44 1.06 8.67 -18.14
C LYS A 44 1.24 7.19 -17.86
N THR A 45 0.58 6.62 -16.85
CA THR A 45 1.01 5.33 -16.28
C THR A 45 -0.05 4.23 -16.41
N MET A 46 -1.33 4.57 -16.48
CA MET A 46 -2.46 3.62 -16.44
C MET A 46 -2.41 2.55 -17.54
N ARG A 47 -1.87 2.90 -18.72
CA ARG A 47 -1.84 2.02 -19.90
C ARG A 47 -0.46 1.41 -20.16
N LEU A 48 0.53 1.74 -19.33
CA LEU A 48 1.89 1.24 -19.51
C LEU A 48 2.11 0.00 -18.65
N PRO A 49 2.85 -1.00 -19.16
CA PRO A 49 3.33 -2.08 -18.30
C PRO A 49 4.25 -1.49 -17.23
N VAL A 50 4.02 -1.86 -15.98
CA VAL A 50 4.88 -1.48 -14.85
C VAL A 50 5.35 -2.74 -14.14
N GLU A 51 6.64 -2.81 -13.88
CA GLU A 51 7.20 -3.86 -13.02
C GLU A 51 6.80 -3.62 -11.57
N LEU A 52 6.56 -4.70 -10.83
CA LEU A 52 6.14 -4.62 -9.43
C LEU A 52 7.10 -3.79 -8.56
N ALA A 53 8.41 -3.97 -8.74
CA ALA A 53 9.41 -3.20 -8.01
C ALA A 53 9.28 -1.69 -8.28
N LYS A 54 9.17 -1.32 -9.56
CA LYS A 54 9.01 0.08 -9.97
C LYS A 54 7.70 0.68 -9.48
N MET A 55 6.63 -0.11 -9.44
CA MET A 55 5.34 0.28 -8.86
C MET A 55 5.47 0.56 -7.36
N VAL A 56 6.12 -0.32 -6.59
CA VAL A 56 6.34 -0.13 -5.14
C VAL A 56 7.13 1.15 -4.87
N GLU A 57 8.16 1.42 -5.66
CA GLU A 57 8.97 2.65 -5.53
C GLU A 57 8.16 3.94 -5.75
N THR A 58 6.99 3.90 -6.41
CA THR A 58 6.17 5.11 -6.59
C THR A 58 5.48 5.59 -5.31
N PHE A 59 5.16 4.66 -4.39
CA PHE A 59 4.43 4.98 -3.16
C PHE A 59 5.21 4.69 -1.88
N LYS A 60 6.28 3.89 -1.95
CA LYS A 60 7.22 3.63 -0.85
C LYS A 60 7.77 4.90 -0.17
N PRO A 61 8.17 5.97 -0.87
CA PRO A 61 8.71 7.17 -0.21
C PRO A 61 7.61 8.08 0.37
N LEU A 62 6.34 7.81 0.10
CA LEU A 62 5.25 8.67 0.54
C LEU A 62 4.88 8.38 2.01
N PRO A 63 4.52 9.40 2.80
CA PRO A 63 4.12 9.19 4.19
C PRO A 63 2.84 8.36 4.26
N LEU A 64 2.72 7.53 5.30
CA LEU A 64 1.47 6.83 5.59
C LEU A 64 0.35 7.84 5.79
N LYS A 65 -0.80 7.62 5.14
CA LYS A 65 -1.99 8.47 5.27
C LYS A 65 -2.54 8.46 6.69
N PHE A 66 -2.31 7.39 7.46
CA PHE A 66 -2.76 7.24 8.83
C PHE A 66 -1.67 6.61 9.70
N ASN A 67 -1.31 7.29 10.78
CA ASN A 67 -0.33 6.82 11.78
C ASN A 67 -0.88 5.66 12.64
N ARG A 68 -2.20 5.60 12.84
CA ARG A 68 -2.83 4.56 13.63
C ARG A 68 -3.46 3.56 12.71
N VAL A 69 -3.05 2.30 12.87
CA VAL A 69 -3.86 1.12 12.56
C VAL A 69 -5.19 1.30 13.30
N ARG A 70 -6.16 1.96 12.66
CA ARG A 70 -7.51 2.11 13.20
C ARG A 70 -8.35 0.99 12.61
N ARG A 71 -8.94 0.24 13.53
CA ARG A 71 -9.93 -0.80 13.28
C ARG A 71 -11.04 -0.20 12.41
N TRP A 72 -11.15 -0.72 11.18
CA TRP A 72 -12.19 -0.47 10.16
C TRP A 72 -12.21 0.94 9.57
N SER A 73 -12.04 1.00 8.25
CA SER A 73 -12.52 2.12 7.43
C SER A 73 -13.29 1.49 6.28
N THR A 74 -14.61 1.48 6.40
CA THR A 74 -15.52 1.18 5.30
C THR A 74 -15.33 2.27 4.24
N VAL A 75 -14.58 1.96 3.19
CA VAL A 75 -14.81 2.54 1.87
C VAL A 75 -15.17 1.37 0.97
N ILE A 76 -16.47 1.08 0.92
CA ILE A 76 -17.04 0.31 -0.18
C ILE A 76 -16.82 1.16 -1.43
N LEU A 77 -15.95 0.71 -2.32
CA LEU A 77 -16.21 0.82 -3.75
C LEU A 77 -15.43 -0.26 -4.49
N VAL A 78 -16.02 -1.47 -4.51
CA VAL A 78 -15.84 -2.42 -5.61
C VAL A 78 -17.22 -3.03 -5.90
N ILE A 79 -18.05 -2.23 -6.57
CA ILE A 79 -18.89 -2.60 -7.73
C ILE A 79 -19.21 -1.30 -8.48
#